data_AF-A0A1M5UIG9-F1
#
_entry.id   AF-A0A1M5UIG9-F1
#
_cell.length_a   1.000
_cell.length_b   1.000
_cell.length_c   1.000
_cell.angle_alpha   90.00
_cell.angle_beta   90.00
_cell.angle_gamma   90.00
#
_symmetry.space_group_name_H-M   'P 1'
#
loop_
_entity.id
_entity.type
_entity.pdbx_description
1 polymer ?
#
loop_
_entity_poly.entity_id
_entity_poly.type
_entity_poly.pdbx_seq_one_letter_code
_entity_poly.pdbx_strand_id
1 'polypeptide(L)'
;MLDSGELIKEYTNGTKLAVRTPLNIRSDPSRSARKVRQCAPPAILVADRLVDAEAFLDNSLWYRESGTGNFFWAGGVDDIAPASLRPGASKPNVLRRPDGTIKPLGAQVLQSKYGTTAISSNTNGTINLDPAWRSANISQFQHMLLAQMDVPHLWVNAQAIAAFQAVFDAIAAAGPGFGDRLLTCGGAFVPRHIGRNPARPISSHTWGVAIDLNVEWNGYGVRPQGAGLIGSVREIQPFFADFGFAWGGHFSGSSCDGMHFELAIQ
;
A
#
# COMPACT_ATOMS: atom_id res chain seq x y z
N MET A 1 -18.33 0.23 32.53
CA MET A 1 -17.95 -0.45 31.28
C MET A 1 -17.32 0.62 30.42
N LEU A 2 -15.98 0.65 30.38
CA LEU A 2 -15.23 1.72 29.72
C LEU A 2 -14.92 1.26 28.29
N ASP A 3 -15.08 2.16 27.32
CA ASP A 3 -14.93 1.92 25.88
C ASP A 3 -13.58 1.28 25.56
N SER A 4 -13.61 0.12 24.92
CA SER A 4 -12.44 -0.68 24.55
C SER A 4 -11.73 -0.17 23.28
N GLY A 5 -11.68 1.16 23.11
CA GLY A 5 -11.17 1.86 21.93
C GLY A 5 -12.22 2.14 20.87
N GLU A 6 -11.99 3.16 20.05
CA GLU A 6 -12.86 3.50 18.91
C GLU A 6 -12.66 2.49 17.78
N LEU A 7 -13.76 1.94 17.26
CA LEU A 7 -13.70 0.95 16.18
C LEU A 7 -13.22 1.60 14.87
N ILE A 8 -12.06 1.16 14.37
CA ILE A 8 -11.55 1.57 13.06
C ILE A 8 -12.01 0.61 11.96
N LYS A 9 -11.98 -0.70 12.25
CA LYS A 9 -12.33 -1.73 11.25
C LYS A 9 -12.73 -3.05 11.87
N GLU A 10 -13.73 -3.71 11.29
CA GLU A 10 -14.04 -5.12 11.55
C GLU A 10 -13.56 -6.01 10.40
N TYR A 11 -13.12 -7.23 10.75
CA TYR A 11 -12.69 -8.24 9.80
C TYR A 11 -13.62 -9.46 9.90
N THR A 12 -14.60 -9.56 8.99
CA THR A 12 -15.66 -10.58 9.02
C THR A 12 -15.14 -12.03 9.05
N ASN A 13 -13.96 -12.29 8.48
CA ASN A 13 -13.29 -13.61 8.48
C ASN A 13 -11.95 -13.61 9.25
N GLY A 14 -11.68 -12.53 10.00
CA GLY A 14 -10.39 -12.24 10.59
C GLY A 14 -9.30 -11.86 9.55
N THR A 15 -8.32 -11.07 9.98
CA THR A 15 -7.07 -10.83 9.25
C THR A 15 -5.94 -11.62 9.91
N LYS A 16 -5.07 -12.23 9.09
CA LYS A 16 -3.86 -12.89 9.58
C LYS A 16 -2.74 -11.87 9.66
N LEU A 17 -2.03 -11.86 10.79
CA LEU A 17 -1.03 -10.87 11.12
C LEU A 17 0.27 -11.57 11.54
N ALA A 18 1.36 -11.31 10.83
CA ALA A 18 2.68 -11.84 11.17
C ALA A 18 3.26 -11.02 12.31
N VAL A 19 3.65 -11.68 13.40
CA VAL A 19 4.41 -11.03 14.48
C VAL A 19 5.82 -10.76 14.00
N ARG A 20 6.23 -9.49 14.06
CA ARG A 20 7.54 -9.00 13.57
C ARG A 20 8.52 -8.73 14.71
N THR A 21 8.00 -8.28 15.84
CA THR A 21 8.75 -8.04 17.07
C THR A 21 8.02 -8.67 18.26
N PRO A 22 8.72 -9.08 19.33
CA PRO A 22 8.06 -9.55 20.52
C PRO A 22 7.04 -8.53 21.04
N LEU A 23 5.79 -8.95 21.18
CA LEU A 23 4.68 -8.10 21.62
C LEU A 23 3.88 -8.79 22.72
N ASN A 24 3.13 -8.00 23.50
CA ASN A 24 2.26 -8.52 24.55
C ASN A 24 0.81 -8.52 24.06
N ILE A 25 0.13 -9.64 24.28
CA ILE A 25 -1.32 -9.74 24.22
C ILE A 25 -1.87 -9.30 25.58
N ARG A 26 -2.87 -8.42 25.58
CA ARG A 26 -3.37 -7.73 26.76
C ARG A 26 -4.89 -7.81 26.85
N SER A 27 -5.43 -7.71 28.06
CA SER A 27 -6.88 -7.78 28.27
C SER A 27 -7.65 -6.55 27.75
N ASP A 28 -6.95 -5.45 27.48
CA ASP A 28 -7.47 -4.17 26.99
C ASP A 28 -6.42 -3.55 26.05
N PRO A 29 -6.76 -2.63 25.12
CA PRO A 29 -5.82 -1.99 24.22
C PRO A 29 -5.05 -0.85 24.92
N SER A 30 -4.37 -1.21 26.00
CA SER A 30 -3.54 -0.34 26.83
C SER A 30 -2.28 -1.09 27.27
N ARG A 31 -1.14 -0.40 27.35
CA ARG A 31 0.11 -0.96 27.88
C ARG A 31 0.06 -1.22 29.38
N SER A 32 -0.84 -0.55 30.09
CA SER A 32 -1.10 -0.76 31.51
C SER A 32 -2.01 -1.97 31.78
N ALA A 33 -2.76 -2.42 30.76
CA ALA A 33 -3.66 -3.55 30.89
C ALA A 33 -2.91 -4.87 31.17
N ARG A 34 -3.61 -5.79 31.85
CA ARG A 34 -3.06 -7.09 32.24
C ARG A 34 -2.48 -7.81 31.01
N LYS A 35 -1.19 -8.13 31.08
CA LYS A 35 -0.54 -9.00 30.09
C LYS A 35 -1.12 -10.41 30.23
N VAL A 36 -1.78 -10.89 29.17
CA VAL A 36 -2.34 -12.23 29.08
C VAL A 36 -1.28 -13.22 28.66
N ARG A 37 -0.55 -12.90 27.58
CA ARG A 37 0.59 -13.69 27.09
C ARG A 37 1.54 -12.83 26.27
N GLN A 38 2.75 -13.34 26.02
CA GLN A 38 3.66 -12.76 25.04
C GLN A 38 3.54 -13.53 23.72
N CYS A 39 3.82 -12.85 22.62
CA CYS A 39 3.95 -13.45 21.30
C CYS A 39 5.25 -12.94 20.67
N ALA A 40 5.95 -13.79 19.93
CA ALA A 40 7.20 -13.44 19.26
C ALA A 40 7.23 -14.04 17.84
N PRO A 41 8.04 -13.50 16.92
CA PRO A 41 8.24 -14.12 15.61
C PRO A 41 8.68 -15.59 15.74
N PRO A 42 8.24 -16.50 14.85
CA PRO A 42 7.47 -16.26 13.61
C PRO A 42 5.95 -16.43 13.79
N ALA A 43 5.39 -16.10 14.97
CA ALA A 43 3.98 -16.33 15.24
C ALA A 43 3.04 -15.58 14.28
N ILE A 44 1.88 -16.18 14.03
CA ILE A 44 0.78 -15.58 13.28
C ILE A 44 -0.39 -15.39 14.24
N LEU A 45 -0.91 -14.16 14.31
CA LEU A 45 -2.11 -13.81 15.04
C LEU A 45 -3.27 -13.67 14.06
N VAL A 46 -4.50 -13.90 14.53
CA VAL A 46 -5.71 -13.61 13.77
C VAL A 46 -6.46 -12.52 14.52
N ALA A 47 -6.74 -11.40 13.86
CA ALA A 47 -7.49 -10.30 14.43
C ALA A 47 -8.86 -10.14 13.78
N ASP A 48 -9.88 -9.85 14.56
CA ASP A 48 -11.24 -9.58 14.07
C ASP A 48 -11.63 -8.09 14.13
N ARG A 49 -10.86 -7.26 14.84
CA ARG A 49 -11.03 -5.80 14.85
C ARG A 49 -9.71 -5.05 14.89
N LEU A 50 -9.73 -3.84 14.36
CA LEU A 50 -8.74 -2.79 14.57
C LEU A 50 -9.42 -1.65 15.30
N VAL A 51 -8.83 -1.18 16.40
CA VAL A 51 -9.34 -0.09 17.23
C VAL A 51 -8.28 0.98 17.43
N ASP A 52 -8.73 2.22 17.63
CA ASP A 52 -7.91 3.35 18.07
C ASP A 52 -8.01 3.47 19.61
N ALA A 53 -6.86 3.47 20.29
CA ALA A 53 -6.75 3.38 21.75
C ALA A 53 -5.42 3.99 22.27
N GLU A 54 -4.84 3.46 23.35
CA GLU A 54 -3.62 4.06 23.95
C GLU A 54 -2.47 4.11 22.94
N ALA A 55 -1.98 5.31 22.64
CA ALA A 55 -0.80 5.51 21.82
C ALA A 55 0.46 4.90 22.45
N PHE A 56 1.21 4.15 21.65
CA PHE A 56 2.54 3.68 21.98
C PHE A 56 3.46 3.83 20.77
N LEU A 57 4.64 4.43 20.97
CA LEU A 57 5.61 4.72 19.90
C LEU A 57 4.93 5.40 18.70
N ASP A 58 4.14 6.45 18.95
CA ASP A 58 3.41 7.23 17.94
C ASP A 58 2.39 6.42 17.10
N ASN A 59 1.90 5.31 17.66
CA ASN A 59 0.87 4.49 17.06
C ASN A 59 -0.19 4.12 18.10
N SER A 60 -1.42 4.57 17.87
CA SER A 60 -2.59 4.34 18.72
C SER A 60 -3.42 3.13 18.31
N LEU A 61 -3.03 2.40 17.27
CA LEU A 61 -3.79 1.28 16.75
C LEU A 61 -3.50 -0.02 17.51
N TRP A 62 -4.58 -0.73 17.84
CA TRP A 62 -4.56 -2.04 18.47
C TRP A 62 -5.48 -3.00 17.72
N TYR A 63 -5.00 -4.22 17.51
CA TYR A 63 -5.84 -5.29 17.01
C TYR A 63 -6.51 -6.02 18.15
N ARG A 64 -7.77 -6.42 17.96
CA ARG A 64 -8.44 -7.40 18.80
C ARG A 64 -8.22 -8.80 18.21
N GLU A 65 -7.66 -9.70 19.00
CA GLU A 65 -7.45 -11.10 18.67
C GLU A 65 -8.78 -11.85 18.57
N SER A 66 -8.97 -12.51 17.43
CA SER A 66 -10.14 -13.33 17.14
C SER A 66 -10.25 -14.50 18.12
N GLY A 67 -11.46 -14.73 18.64
CA GLY A 67 -11.77 -15.84 19.55
C GLY A 67 -11.36 -15.61 21.01
N THR A 68 -10.41 -14.72 21.30
CA THR A 68 -10.00 -14.42 22.69
C THR A 68 -10.53 -13.08 23.18
N GLY A 69 -10.78 -12.12 22.28
CA GLY A 69 -11.20 -10.77 22.63
C GLY A 69 -10.09 -9.91 23.26
N ASN A 70 -8.86 -10.44 23.35
CA ASN A 70 -7.71 -9.70 23.86
C ASN A 70 -7.11 -8.81 22.78
N PHE A 71 -6.21 -7.91 23.16
CA PHE A 71 -5.66 -6.89 22.30
C PHE A 71 -4.15 -6.99 22.14
N PHE A 72 -3.64 -6.55 21.00
CA PHE A 72 -2.20 -6.40 20.77
C PHE A 72 -1.90 -5.20 19.88
N TRP A 73 -0.78 -4.53 20.17
CA TRP A 73 -0.40 -3.29 19.50
C TRP A 73 -0.05 -3.53 18.02
N ALA A 74 -0.65 -2.74 17.13
CA ALA A 74 -0.56 -2.94 15.69
C ALA A 74 0.86 -2.76 15.13
N GLY A 75 1.69 -1.92 15.75
CA GLY A 75 3.06 -1.68 15.29
C GLY A 75 4.00 -2.89 15.44
N GLY A 76 3.58 -3.94 16.17
CA GLY A 76 4.34 -5.18 16.33
C GLY A 76 4.08 -6.25 15.27
N VAL A 77 3.15 -6.00 14.35
CA VAL A 77 2.69 -6.97 13.36
C VAL A 77 2.61 -6.38 11.95
N ASP A 78 2.42 -7.23 10.95
CA ASP A 78 1.84 -6.80 9.68
C ASP A 78 0.87 -7.80 9.11
N ASP A 79 0.00 -7.26 8.26
CA ASP A 79 -0.93 -8.03 7.48
C ASP A 79 -0.22 -9.09 6.63
N ILE A 80 -0.59 -10.34 6.89
CA ILE A 80 -0.41 -11.47 5.97
C ILE A 80 -1.67 -11.46 5.12
N ALA A 81 -1.67 -10.63 4.08
CA ALA A 81 -2.82 -10.32 3.23
C ALA A 81 -3.90 -11.41 3.19
N PRO A 82 -5.13 -11.15 3.68
CA PRO A 82 -6.27 -11.91 3.20
C PRO A 82 -7.52 -11.06 2.87
N ALA A 83 -8.14 -11.43 1.74
CA ALA A 83 -9.49 -11.16 1.24
C ALA A 83 -10.09 -9.74 1.36
N SER A 84 -10.09 -9.04 0.22
CA SER A 84 -11.11 -8.11 -0.29
C SER A 84 -12.01 -7.41 0.71
N LEU A 85 -11.79 -6.10 0.84
CA LEU A 85 -12.62 -5.15 1.60
C LEU A 85 -14.03 -4.96 1.04
N ARG A 86 -14.39 -5.65 -0.05
CA ARG A 86 -15.71 -5.56 -0.69
C ARG A 86 -16.19 -6.93 -1.16
N PRO A 87 -17.24 -7.51 -0.54
CA PRO A 87 -17.97 -8.61 -1.12
C PRO A 87 -18.65 -8.14 -2.43
N GLY A 88 -18.32 -8.77 -3.57
CA GLY A 88 -19.07 -8.59 -4.83
C GLY A 88 -18.37 -7.85 -5.96
N ALA A 89 -17.18 -7.26 -5.77
CA ALA A 89 -16.38 -6.78 -6.89
C ALA A 89 -15.73 -7.97 -7.61
N SER A 90 -15.78 -8.00 -8.96
CA SER A 90 -14.99 -8.96 -9.73
C SER A 90 -13.51 -8.77 -9.38
N LYS A 91 -12.85 -9.84 -8.94
CA LYS A 91 -11.43 -9.75 -8.60
C LYS A 91 -10.64 -9.38 -9.86
N PRO A 92 -9.75 -8.37 -9.79
CA PRO A 92 -8.93 -8.00 -10.94
C PRO A 92 -8.08 -9.21 -11.36
N ASN A 93 -7.95 -9.41 -12.67
CA ASN A 93 -7.12 -10.48 -13.23
C ASN A 93 -5.64 -10.13 -13.00
N VAL A 94 -5.02 -10.74 -11.99
CA VAL A 94 -3.66 -10.43 -11.55
C VAL A 94 -2.86 -11.70 -11.28
N LEU A 95 -1.56 -11.66 -11.53
CA LEU A 95 -0.65 -12.71 -11.09
C LEU A 95 -0.36 -12.55 -9.59
N ARG A 96 -0.24 -13.67 -8.87
CA ARG A 96 0.04 -13.69 -7.43
C ARG A 96 1.30 -14.51 -7.12
N ARG A 97 2.00 -14.10 -6.05
CA ARG A 97 3.07 -14.88 -5.42
C ARG A 97 2.48 -16.06 -4.63
N PRO A 98 3.30 -17.05 -4.21
CA PRO A 98 2.83 -18.15 -3.36
C PRO A 98 2.20 -17.70 -2.03
N ASP A 99 2.61 -16.54 -1.50
CA ASP A 99 2.06 -15.93 -0.28
C ASP A 99 0.73 -15.18 -0.51
N GLY A 100 0.20 -15.17 -1.74
CA GLY A 100 -1.06 -14.52 -2.11
C GLY A 100 -0.94 -13.04 -2.51
N THR A 101 0.22 -12.42 -2.30
CA THR A 101 0.45 -11.01 -2.68
C THR A 101 0.51 -10.85 -4.20
N ILE A 102 0.11 -9.67 -4.71
CA ILE A 102 0.08 -9.41 -6.15
C ILE A 102 1.49 -9.21 -6.70
N LYS A 103 1.83 -9.94 -7.76
CA LYS A 103 3.08 -9.82 -8.49
C LYS A 103 2.96 -8.69 -9.52
N PRO A 104 3.93 -7.79 -9.62
CA PRO A 104 3.90 -6.74 -10.64
C PRO A 104 4.06 -7.30 -12.05
N LEU A 105 3.60 -6.52 -13.04
CA LEU A 105 3.84 -6.84 -14.45
C LEU A 105 5.33 -6.71 -14.78
N GLY A 106 5.83 -7.60 -15.63
CA GLY A 106 7.19 -7.50 -16.15
C GLY A 106 7.35 -6.29 -17.08
N ALA A 107 8.56 -5.74 -17.17
CA ALA A 107 8.85 -4.54 -17.96
C ALA A 107 8.40 -4.65 -19.43
N GLN A 108 8.56 -5.82 -20.06
CA GLN A 108 8.10 -6.08 -21.42
C GLN A 108 6.57 -6.03 -21.53
N VAL A 109 5.86 -6.59 -20.54
CA VAL A 109 4.39 -6.56 -20.51
C VAL A 109 3.88 -5.14 -20.29
N LEU A 110 4.51 -4.38 -19.38
CA LEU A 110 4.19 -2.97 -19.17
C LEU A 110 4.36 -2.15 -20.45
N GLN A 111 5.48 -2.32 -21.14
CA GLN A 111 5.73 -1.61 -22.40
C GLN A 111 4.73 -1.99 -23.48
N SER A 112 4.43 -3.28 -23.66
CA SER A 112 3.44 -3.72 -24.66
C SER A 112 2.02 -3.25 -24.35
N LYS A 113 1.64 -3.19 -23.07
CA LYS A 113 0.28 -2.85 -22.65
C LYS A 113 0.03 -1.34 -22.63
N TYR A 114 0.96 -0.59 -22.05
CA TYR A 114 0.75 0.83 -21.79
C TYR A 114 1.64 1.71 -22.65
N GLY A 115 2.78 1.23 -23.14
CA GLY A 115 3.86 2.06 -23.64
C GLY A 115 3.89 2.28 -25.15
N THR A 116 5.09 2.60 -25.64
CA THR A 116 5.41 2.82 -27.04
C THR A 116 6.77 2.18 -27.37
N THR A 117 7.01 1.93 -28.65
CA THR A 117 8.31 1.51 -29.18
C THR A 117 9.23 2.70 -29.49
N ALA A 118 8.67 3.90 -29.66
CA ALA A 118 9.41 5.13 -29.91
C ALA A 118 9.94 5.75 -28.60
N ILE A 119 10.97 5.11 -28.03
CA ILE A 119 11.63 5.54 -26.78
C ILE A 119 13.14 5.66 -26.98
N SER A 120 13.76 6.61 -26.27
CA SER A 120 15.22 6.66 -26.15
C SER A 120 15.65 6.86 -24.70
N SER A 121 16.68 6.14 -24.30
CA SER A 121 17.26 6.22 -22.96
C SER A 121 18.40 7.22 -22.92
N ASN A 122 18.36 8.14 -21.97
CA ASN A 122 19.45 9.08 -21.70
C ASN A 122 20.47 8.44 -20.73
N THR A 123 21.71 8.94 -20.75
CA THR A 123 22.80 8.44 -19.89
C THR A 123 22.54 8.62 -18.40
N ASN A 124 21.71 9.59 -18.01
CA ASN A 124 21.26 9.82 -16.64
C ASN A 124 20.04 8.96 -16.22
N GLY A 125 19.66 7.98 -17.05
CA GLY A 125 18.56 7.06 -16.80
C GLY A 125 17.16 7.63 -16.98
N THR A 126 17.02 8.87 -17.47
CA THR A 126 15.72 9.39 -17.93
C THR A 126 15.37 8.83 -19.30
N ILE A 127 14.09 8.85 -19.65
CA ILE A 127 13.58 8.33 -20.93
C ILE A 127 12.88 9.46 -21.68
N ASN A 128 13.23 9.62 -22.95
CA ASN A 128 12.46 10.46 -23.87
C ASN A 128 11.37 9.59 -24.49
N LEU A 129 10.13 10.04 -24.35
CA LEU A 129 8.94 9.41 -24.94
C LEU A 129 8.49 10.26 -26.12
N ASP A 130 7.91 9.62 -27.13
CA ASP A 130 7.23 10.30 -28.22
C ASP A 130 6.19 11.31 -27.67
N PRO A 131 6.29 12.61 -27.99
CA PRO A 131 5.33 13.62 -27.58
C PRO A 131 3.89 13.31 -28.02
N ALA A 132 3.69 12.71 -29.20
CA ALA A 132 2.37 12.34 -29.70
C ALA A 132 1.76 11.23 -28.85
N TRP A 133 2.52 10.17 -28.58
CA TRP A 133 2.11 9.13 -27.64
C TRP A 133 1.78 9.72 -26.26
N ARG A 134 2.61 10.61 -25.72
CA ARG A 134 2.39 11.21 -24.39
C ARG A 134 1.07 11.98 -24.36
N SER A 135 0.81 12.82 -25.36
CA SER A 135 -0.43 13.61 -25.46
C SER A 135 -1.68 12.73 -25.59
N ALA A 136 -1.57 11.56 -26.22
CA ALA A 136 -2.69 10.66 -26.43
C ALA A 136 -2.97 9.73 -25.24
N ASN A 137 -1.95 9.42 -24.43
CA ASN A 137 -2.04 8.35 -23.43
C ASN A 137 -1.90 8.83 -21.99
N ILE A 138 -1.37 10.03 -21.73
CA ILE A 138 -1.18 10.55 -20.39
C ILE A 138 -2.17 11.68 -20.13
N SER A 139 -2.99 11.49 -19.09
CA SER A 139 -4.10 12.38 -18.73
C SER A 139 -4.01 12.78 -17.26
N GLN A 140 -4.68 13.88 -16.91
CA GLN A 140 -4.77 14.31 -15.52
C GLN A 140 -5.74 13.40 -14.75
N PHE A 141 -5.33 13.02 -13.54
CA PHE A 141 -6.15 12.38 -12.53
C PHE A 141 -6.23 13.30 -11.32
N GLN A 142 -7.44 13.52 -10.81
CA GLN A 142 -7.72 14.39 -9.68
C GLN A 142 -8.57 13.64 -8.67
N HIS A 143 -8.33 13.89 -7.38
CA HIS A 143 -9.11 13.30 -6.31
C HIS A 143 -8.99 14.15 -5.05
N MET A 144 -10.02 14.16 -4.20
CA MET A 144 -10.01 14.95 -2.96
C MET A 144 -8.83 14.58 -2.03
N LEU A 145 -8.49 13.30 -1.92
CA LEU A 145 -7.35 12.85 -1.10
C LEU A 145 -5.99 13.28 -1.67
N LEU A 146 -5.88 13.50 -2.99
CA LEU A 146 -4.67 14.09 -3.56
C LEU A 146 -4.55 15.57 -3.17
N ALA A 147 -5.66 16.31 -3.24
CA ALA A 147 -5.70 17.70 -2.82
C ALA A 147 -5.37 17.88 -1.33
N GLN A 148 -5.73 16.92 -0.48
CA GLN A 148 -5.35 16.90 0.94
C GLN A 148 -3.84 16.74 1.17
N MET A 149 -3.11 16.19 0.20
CA MET A 149 -1.64 16.10 0.19
C MET A 149 -0.98 17.26 -0.56
N ASP A 150 -1.72 18.35 -0.83
CA ASP A 150 -1.27 19.47 -1.68
C ASP A 150 -0.88 19.06 -3.12
N VAL A 151 -1.46 17.97 -3.63
CA VAL A 151 -1.28 17.50 -5.00
C VAL A 151 -2.57 17.74 -5.79
N PRO A 152 -2.69 18.83 -6.58
CA PRO A 152 -3.93 19.15 -7.27
C PRO A 152 -4.31 18.12 -8.34
N HIS A 153 -3.31 17.48 -8.95
CA HIS A 153 -3.51 16.40 -9.92
C HIS A 153 -2.24 15.54 -10.05
N LEU A 154 -2.43 14.32 -10.54
CA LEU A 154 -1.38 13.44 -11.05
C LEU A 154 -1.50 13.31 -12.56
N TRP A 155 -0.38 13.09 -13.22
CA TRP A 155 -0.37 12.60 -14.60
C TRP A 155 -0.29 11.09 -14.57
N VAL A 156 -1.26 10.41 -15.18
CA VAL A 156 -1.35 8.95 -15.22
C VAL A 156 -1.70 8.48 -16.63
N ASN A 157 -1.51 7.19 -16.90
CA ASN A 157 -2.03 6.60 -18.13
C ASN A 157 -3.57 6.71 -18.16
N ALA A 158 -4.15 7.11 -19.28
CA ALA A 158 -5.59 7.17 -19.45
C ALA A 158 -6.27 5.82 -19.15
N GLN A 159 -5.60 4.71 -19.48
CA GLN A 159 -6.10 3.36 -19.18
C GLN A 159 -6.06 3.01 -17.68
N ALA A 160 -5.25 3.71 -16.88
CA ALA A 160 -5.13 3.47 -15.45
C ALA A 160 -6.07 4.35 -14.60
N ILE A 161 -6.69 5.40 -15.18
CA ILE A 161 -7.55 6.34 -14.45
C ILE A 161 -8.65 5.62 -13.67
N ALA A 162 -9.34 4.65 -14.28
CA ALA A 162 -10.42 3.93 -13.61
C ALA A 162 -9.93 3.17 -12.37
N ALA A 163 -8.73 2.58 -12.41
CA ALA A 163 -8.15 1.87 -11.28
C ALA A 163 -7.71 2.83 -10.17
N PHE A 164 -7.10 3.96 -10.54
CA PHE A 164 -6.75 5.04 -9.60
C PHE A 164 -8.00 5.63 -8.93
N GLN A 165 -9.03 5.95 -9.70
CA GLN A 165 -10.30 6.45 -9.16
C GLN A 165 -10.89 5.45 -8.16
N ALA A 166 -10.99 4.18 -8.53
CA ALA A 166 -11.62 3.16 -7.69
C ALA A 166 -10.89 2.95 -6.35
N VAL A 167 -9.55 2.93 -6.34
CA VAL A 167 -8.79 2.79 -5.09
C VAL A 167 -8.90 4.03 -4.20
N PHE A 168 -8.82 5.22 -4.77
CA PHE A 168 -8.92 6.47 -4.01
C PHE A 168 -10.34 6.70 -3.46
N ASP A 169 -11.38 6.38 -4.24
CA ASP A 169 -12.77 6.38 -3.78
C ASP A 169 -12.98 5.39 -2.63
N ALA A 170 -12.34 4.22 -2.71
CA ALA A 170 -12.47 3.20 -1.68
C ALA A 170 -11.79 3.58 -0.36
N ILE A 171 -10.62 4.23 -0.43
CA ILE A 171 -9.94 4.77 0.74
C ILE A 171 -10.80 5.89 1.36
N ALA A 172 -11.33 6.81 0.54
CA ALA A 172 -12.18 7.89 1.04
C ALA A 172 -13.46 7.37 1.70
N ALA A 173 -14.12 6.38 1.08
CA ALA A 173 -15.33 5.77 1.61
C ALA A 173 -15.11 4.96 2.90
N ALA A 174 -13.88 4.51 3.17
CA ALA A 174 -13.54 3.84 4.43
C ALA A 174 -13.43 4.80 5.63
N GLY A 175 -13.41 6.11 5.38
CA GLY A 175 -13.41 7.15 6.40
C GLY A 175 -12.06 7.85 6.58
N PRO A 176 -12.06 8.95 7.35
CA PRO A 176 -10.89 9.83 7.50
C PRO A 176 -9.66 9.09 8.02
N GLY A 177 -9.79 8.14 8.95
CA GLY A 177 -8.65 7.39 9.49
C GLY A 177 -7.81 6.60 8.46
N PHE A 178 -8.35 6.35 7.25
CA PHE A 178 -7.59 5.80 6.12
C PHE A 178 -7.12 6.87 5.14
N GLY A 179 -7.95 7.89 4.87
CA GLY A 179 -7.55 9.04 4.05
C GLY A 179 -6.35 9.78 4.64
N ASP A 180 -6.35 9.99 5.96
CA ASP A 180 -5.31 10.68 6.73
C ASP A 180 -3.96 9.93 6.74
N ARG A 181 -3.94 8.67 6.26
CA ARG A 181 -2.68 7.92 6.06
C ARG A 181 -1.94 8.37 4.79
N LEU A 182 -2.60 9.07 3.88
CA LEU A 182 -1.99 9.64 2.67
C LEU A 182 -1.40 11.00 3.02
N LEU A 183 -0.09 11.05 3.30
CA LEU A 183 0.59 12.26 3.77
C LEU A 183 1.36 12.95 2.64
N THR A 184 2.05 12.18 1.80
CA THR A 184 2.81 12.72 0.66
C THR A 184 2.66 11.85 -0.57
N CYS A 185 2.79 12.45 -1.75
CA CYS A 185 2.82 11.73 -3.02
C CYS A 185 4.06 12.12 -3.84
N GLY A 186 4.85 11.12 -4.23
CA GLY A 186 6.05 11.27 -5.08
C GLY A 186 5.76 11.35 -6.58
N GLY A 187 4.49 11.31 -6.96
CA GLY A 187 4.04 11.35 -8.34
C GLY A 187 3.81 9.97 -8.97
N ALA A 188 3.25 9.99 -10.18
CA ALA A 188 2.84 8.79 -10.91
C ALA A 188 3.54 8.62 -12.27
N PHE A 189 3.67 9.70 -13.04
CA PHE A 189 4.33 9.68 -14.35
C PHE A 189 5.72 10.33 -14.31
N VAL A 190 6.76 9.50 -14.30
CA VAL A 190 8.18 9.90 -14.32
C VAL A 190 8.92 9.01 -15.32
N PRO A 191 9.15 9.46 -16.57
CA PRO A 191 9.88 8.70 -17.58
C PRO A 191 11.35 8.44 -17.20
N ARG A 192 11.63 7.23 -16.70
CA ARG A 192 12.96 6.81 -16.24
C ARG A 192 13.13 5.29 -16.16
N HIS A 193 14.38 4.85 -16.18
CA HIS A 193 14.76 3.55 -15.65
C HIS A 193 14.59 3.50 -14.12
N ILE A 194 14.45 2.30 -13.56
CA ILE A 194 14.38 2.11 -12.11
C ILE A 194 15.63 2.72 -11.45
N GLY A 195 15.42 3.57 -10.44
CA GLY A 195 16.51 4.28 -9.75
C GLY A 195 17.33 5.22 -10.63
N ARG A 196 16.81 5.65 -11.79
CA ARG A 196 17.54 6.46 -12.79
C ARG A 196 18.86 5.80 -13.25
N ASN A 197 18.90 4.47 -13.29
CA ASN A 197 20.05 3.72 -13.78
C ASN A 197 19.74 3.08 -15.15
N PRO A 198 20.37 3.51 -16.26
CA PRO A 198 20.14 2.97 -17.59
C PRO A 198 20.34 1.45 -17.73
N ALA A 199 21.13 0.83 -16.85
CA ALA A 199 21.35 -0.63 -16.83
C ALA A 199 20.19 -1.42 -16.20
N ARG A 200 19.23 -0.75 -15.56
CA ARG A 200 18.03 -1.39 -14.98
C ARG A 200 16.87 -1.33 -15.97
N PRO A 201 15.81 -2.15 -15.81
CA PRO A 201 14.61 -2.03 -16.64
C PRO A 201 13.95 -0.64 -16.55
N ILE A 202 13.11 -0.33 -17.53
CA ILE A 202 12.23 0.85 -17.52
C ILE A 202 11.27 0.73 -16.33
N SER A 203 11.15 1.81 -15.55
CA SER A 203 10.23 1.86 -14.40
C SER A 203 8.78 1.98 -14.87
N SER A 204 7.84 1.38 -14.15
CA SER A 204 6.39 1.54 -14.35
C SER A 204 5.91 2.99 -14.26
N HIS A 205 6.61 3.86 -13.52
CA HIS A 205 6.37 5.31 -13.55
C HIS A 205 6.52 5.91 -14.95
N THR A 206 7.31 5.30 -15.84
CA THR A 206 7.44 5.77 -17.23
C THR A 206 6.12 5.70 -17.99
N TRP A 207 5.24 4.79 -17.59
CA TRP A 207 3.97 4.57 -18.28
C TRP A 207 2.79 5.22 -17.55
N GLY A 208 3.01 5.85 -16.40
CA GLY A 208 1.95 6.51 -15.63
C GLY A 208 0.98 5.52 -14.95
N VAL A 209 1.46 4.32 -14.63
CA VAL A 209 0.67 3.23 -14.03
C VAL A 209 1.13 2.86 -12.62
N ALA A 210 1.98 3.70 -12.04
CA ALA A 210 2.48 3.56 -10.68
C ALA A 210 2.29 4.86 -9.91
N ILE A 211 2.40 4.80 -8.58
CA ILE A 211 2.37 5.95 -7.68
C ILE A 211 3.28 5.67 -6.49
N ASP A 212 4.03 6.68 -6.08
CA ASP A 212 4.80 6.64 -4.84
C ASP A 212 4.06 7.45 -3.76
N LEU A 213 3.86 6.86 -2.58
CA LEU A 213 3.14 7.45 -1.45
C LEU A 213 4.01 7.43 -0.19
N ASN A 214 3.87 8.44 0.67
CA ASN A 214 4.58 8.57 1.95
C ASN A 214 6.09 8.37 1.79
N VAL A 215 6.66 9.03 0.76
CA VAL A 215 8.03 8.82 0.24
C VAL A 215 9.08 8.99 1.34
N GLU A 216 8.89 9.99 2.21
CA GLU A 216 9.81 10.31 3.30
C GLU A 216 10.07 9.13 4.25
N TRP A 217 9.06 8.26 4.45
CA TRP A 217 9.14 7.14 5.40
C TRP A 217 9.36 5.79 4.73
N ASN A 218 9.25 5.69 3.40
CA ASN A 218 9.19 4.41 2.70
C ASN A 218 10.12 4.34 1.47
N GLY A 219 11.28 4.97 1.54
CA GLY A 219 12.24 5.02 0.45
C GLY A 219 12.72 3.65 -0.06
N TYR A 220 13.24 3.64 -1.28
CA TYR A 220 13.75 2.44 -1.94
C TYR A 220 14.88 1.76 -1.13
N GLY A 221 14.79 0.45 -0.97
CA GLY A 221 15.71 -0.37 -0.16
C GLY A 221 15.52 -0.23 1.35
N VAL A 222 14.61 0.64 1.78
CA VAL A 222 14.27 0.86 3.20
C VAL A 222 13.11 -0.04 3.58
N ARG A 223 13.12 -0.53 4.82
CA ARG A 223 12.01 -1.28 5.38
C ARG A 223 10.76 -0.40 5.41
N PRO A 224 9.62 -0.83 4.83
CA PRO A 224 8.39 -0.05 4.87
C PRO A 224 7.91 0.11 6.31
N GLN A 225 7.39 1.29 6.59
CA GLN A 225 6.98 1.70 7.92
C GLN A 225 5.94 0.73 8.52
N GLY A 226 6.02 0.50 9.84
CA GLY A 226 5.09 -0.38 10.56
C GLY A 226 3.66 0.14 10.56
N ALA A 227 2.65 -0.74 10.65
CA ALA A 227 1.25 -0.33 10.67
C ALA A 227 1.00 0.60 11.86
N GLY A 228 0.24 1.68 11.65
CA GLY A 228 -0.16 2.66 12.63
C GLY A 228 0.85 3.78 12.92
N LEU A 229 2.10 3.64 12.47
CA LEU A 229 3.10 4.71 12.56
C LEU A 229 2.88 5.77 11.47
N ILE A 230 3.33 7.00 11.74
CA ILE A 230 3.34 8.09 10.75
C ILE A 230 4.10 7.63 9.49
N GLY A 231 3.50 7.88 8.33
CA GLY A 231 4.03 7.48 7.02
C GLY A 231 3.72 6.04 6.64
N SER A 232 3.06 5.24 7.47
CA SER A 232 2.69 3.89 7.08
C SER A 232 1.70 3.86 5.92
N VAL A 233 1.92 2.94 4.99
CA VAL A 233 0.99 2.65 3.88
C VAL A 233 0.32 1.29 4.03
N ARG A 234 0.55 0.58 5.16
CA ARG A 234 0.06 -0.79 5.33
C ARG A 234 -1.45 -0.87 5.45
N GLU A 235 -2.06 0.16 6.03
CA GLU A 235 -3.50 0.26 6.23
C GLU A 235 -4.25 0.53 4.91
N ILE A 236 -3.60 1.26 3.98
CA ILE A 236 -4.16 1.56 2.65
C ILE A 236 -3.79 0.50 1.61
N GLN A 237 -2.72 -0.27 1.83
CA GLN A 237 -2.24 -1.29 0.89
C GLN A 237 -3.30 -2.32 0.48
N PRO A 238 -4.19 -2.82 1.37
CA PRO A 238 -5.26 -3.72 0.98
C PRO A 238 -6.23 -3.12 -0.05
N PHE A 239 -6.53 -1.83 0.02
CA PHE A 239 -7.36 -1.16 -0.98
C PHE A 239 -6.68 -1.19 -2.35
N PHE A 240 -5.38 -0.87 -2.41
CA PHE A 240 -4.59 -0.98 -3.64
C PHE A 240 -4.62 -2.41 -4.21
N ALA A 241 -4.45 -3.42 -3.37
CA ALA A 241 -4.50 -4.81 -3.81
C ALA A 241 -5.87 -5.21 -4.37
N ASP A 242 -6.95 -4.72 -3.78
CA ASP A 242 -8.32 -5.01 -4.22
C ASP A 242 -8.62 -4.45 -5.62
N PHE A 243 -7.98 -3.35 -5.99
CA PHE A 243 -8.07 -2.73 -7.33
C PHE A 243 -6.90 -3.10 -8.24
N GLY A 244 -6.15 -4.14 -7.89
CA GLY A 244 -5.20 -4.78 -8.79
C GLY A 244 -3.82 -4.15 -8.81
N PHE A 245 -3.46 -3.36 -7.79
CA PHE A 245 -2.10 -2.84 -7.63
C PHE A 245 -1.21 -3.80 -6.86
N ALA A 246 -0.01 -4.05 -7.38
CA ALA A 246 1.08 -4.62 -6.61
C ALA A 246 1.69 -3.55 -5.70
N TRP A 247 2.20 -3.97 -4.54
CA TRP A 247 2.91 -3.10 -3.59
C TRP A 247 4.39 -3.49 -3.51
N GLY A 248 5.27 -2.50 -3.62
CA GLY A 248 6.72 -2.67 -3.58
C GLY A 248 7.26 -3.08 -2.20
N GLY A 249 6.49 -2.90 -1.13
CA GLY A 249 6.82 -3.45 0.19
C GLY A 249 6.86 -4.98 0.23
N HIS A 250 6.32 -5.67 -0.79
CA HIS A 250 6.42 -7.11 -0.97
C HIS A 250 7.62 -7.54 -1.84
N PHE A 251 8.46 -6.60 -2.29
CA PHE A 251 9.69 -6.93 -3.01
C PHE A 251 10.77 -7.40 -2.03
N SER A 252 11.62 -8.33 -2.47
CA SER A 252 12.60 -8.98 -1.62
C SER A 252 13.95 -8.23 -1.59
N GLY A 253 14.67 -8.41 -0.47
CA GLY A 253 16.05 -7.92 -0.31
C GLY A 253 16.17 -6.40 -0.45
N SER A 254 17.24 -5.97 -1.12
CA SER A 254 17.55 -4.55 -1.37
C SER A 254 16.63 -3.87 -2.40
N SER A 255 15.61 -4.58 -2.89
CA SER A 255 14.60 -4.03 -3.80
C SER A 255 13.27 -3.74 -3.12
N CYS A 256 13.17 -3.90 -1.80
CA CYS A 256 11.99 -3.48 -1.04
C CYS A 256 11.71 -1.99 -1.30
N ASP A 257 10.48 -1.64 -1.66
CA ASP A 257 10.12 -0.28 -2.06
C ASP A 257 8.75 0.08 -1.48
N GLY A 258 8.74 0.53 -0.22
CA GLY A 258 7.51 0.68 0.56
C GLY A 258 6.58 1.78 0.04
N MET A 259 7.11 2.79 -0.62
CA MET A 259 6.32 3.88 -1.18
C MET A 259 5.57 3.47 -2.45
N HIS A 260 6.03 2.43 -3.14
CA HIS A 260 5.67 2.15 -4.52
C HIS A 260 4.43 1.25 -4.66
N PHE A 261 3.46 1.70 -5.43
CA PHE A 261 2.30 0.91 -5.87
C PHE A 261 2.21 0.95 -7.40
N GLU A 262 2.00 -0.20 -8.04
CA GLU A 262 1.88 -0.27 -9.50
C GLU A 262 0.76 -1.19 -9.98
N LEU A 263 0.05 -0.76 -11.03
CA LEU A 263 -1.08 -1.49 -11.58
C LEU A 263 -0.61 -2.80 -12.22
N ALA A 264 -1.17 -3.91 -11.77
CA ALA A 264 -0.73 -5.26 -12.11
C ALA A 264 -1.79 -6.11 -12.84
N ILE A 265 -2.86 -5.48 -13.34
CA ILE A 265 -3.93 -6.15 -14.09
C ILE A 265 -3.39 -6.66 -15.43
N GLN A 266 -3.65 -7.93 -15.74
CA GLN A 266 -3.30 -8.58 -17.01
C GLN A 266 -4.22 -8.13 -18.15
#